data_AF-A0A7Y2AIW8-F1
#
_entry.id   AF-A0A7Y2AIW8-F1
#
_cell.length_a   1.000
_cell.length_b   1.000
_cell.length_c   1.000
_cell.angle_alpha   90.00
_cell.angle_beta   90.00
_cell.angle_gamma   90.00
#
_symmetry.space_group_name_H-M   'P 1'
#
loop_
_entity.id
_entity.type
_entity.pdbx_description
1 polymer ?
#
loop_
_entity_poly.entity_id
_entity_poly.type
_entity_poly.pdbx_seq_one_letter_code
_entity_poly.pdbx_strand_id
1 'polypeptide(L)'
;MHTADMNTTFTQSPISPPKTATTHSASLENCDAVMVSLRGGRFVIVRRDGPKRMFPVEPICKRIRDLQPGDAVFYKGQRETVHSLCVY
;
A
#
# COMPACT_ATOMS: atom_id res chain seq x y z
N MET A 1 44.12 -23.34 44.78
CA MET A 1 44.79 -22.05 44.49
C MET A 1 44.77 -21.85 42.97
N HIS A 2 43.99 -20.86 42.50
CA HIS A 2 44.00 -20.22 41.15
C HIS A 2 43.71 -21.16 39.94
N THR A 3 42.89 -20.84 38.92
CA THR A 3 42.45 -19.53 38.38
C THR A 3 41.28 -19.71 37.39
N ALA A 4 40.46 -18.66 37.30
CA ALA A 4 39.87 -18.04 36.10
C ALA A 4 38.66 -18.69 35.39
N ASP A 5 37.47 -18.20 35.77
CA ASP A 5 36.28 -18.08 34.94
C ASP A 5 36.58 -17.36 33.60
N MET A 6 36.31 -18.04 32.49
CA MET A 6 36.31 -17.44 31.15
C MET A 6 34.99 -16.68 30.93
N ASN A 7 34.99 -15.37 31.19
CA ASN A 7 33.88 -14.49 30.82
C ASN A 7 34.07 -13.95 29.40
N THR A 8 33.57 -14.68 28.40
CA THR A 8 33.55 -14.24 27.01
C THR A 8 32.75 -12.94 26.89
N THR A 9 33.45 -11.82 26.80
CA THR A 9 32.86 -10.50 26.58
C THR A 9 32.33 -10.44 25.14
N PHE A 10 31.01 -10.57 25.00
CA PHE A 10 30.31 -10.23 23.77
C PHE A 10 30.33 -8.71 23.63
N THR A 11 31.24 -8.20 22.80
CA THR A 11 31.25 -6.80 22.38
C THR A 11 30.08 -6.60 21.42
N GLN A 12 28.89 -6.36 21.96
CA GLN A 12 27.70 -6.02 21.20
C GLN A 12 27.89 -4.62 20.63
N SER A 13 28.19 -4.53 19.33
CA SER A 13 28.17 -3.26 18.61
C SER A 13 26.82 -2.59 18.80
N PRO A 14 26.75 -1.24 18.96
CA PRO A 14 25.49 -0.56 19.12
C PRO A 14 24.60 -0.89 17.91
N ILE A 15 23.49 -1.57 18.18
CA ILE A 15 22.46 -1.85 17.19
C ILE A 15 21.93 -0.46 16.82
N SER A 16 22.34 0.02 15.64
CA SER A 16 21.73 1.19 15.03
C SER A 16 20.22 1.05 15.16
N PRO A 17 19.49 2.03 15.71
CA PRO A 17 18.04 1.92 15.82
C PRO A 17 17.49 1.55 14.44
N PRO A 18 16.50 0.64 14.34
CA PRO A 18 15.88 0.34 13.07
C PRO A 18 15.48 1.67 12.47
N LYS A 19 16.07 1.97 11.30
CA LYS A 19 15.85 3.18 10.52
C LYS A 19 14.37 3.48 10.63
N THR A 20 14.01 4.50 11.40
CA THR A 20 12.62 4.92 11.60
C THR A 20 12.04 4.97 10.21
N ALA A 21 11.21 3.99 9.87
CA ALA A 21 10.45 4.02 8.65
C ALA A 21 9.61 5.26 8.84
N THR A 22 10.04 6.35 8.21
CA THR A 22 9.30 7.60 8.15
C THR A 22 7.89 7.16 7.82
N THR A 23 6.98 7.29 8.78
CA THR A 23 5.56 7.06 8.56
C THR A 23 5.14 8.14 7.58
N HIS A 24 5.45 7.92 6.31
CA HIS A 24 4.77 8.59 5.22
C HIS A 24 3.33 8.18 5.44
N SER A 25 2.52 9.10 5.93
CA SER A 25 1.08 8.91 5.90
C SER A 25 0.75 8.63 4.44
N ALA A 26 0.47 7.37 4.13
CA ALA A 26 0.01 6.97 2.82
C ALA A 26 -1.35 7.66 2.64
N SER A 27 -1.33 8.87 2.10
CA SER A 27 -2.52 9.62 1.71
C SER A 27 -2.79 9.28 0.26
N LEU A 28 -4.06 9.18 -0.14
CA LEU A 28 -4.46 8.85 -1.52
C LEU A 28 -3.72 9.69 -2.59
N GLU A 29 -3.26 10.89 -2.23
CA GLU A 29 -2.49 11.79 -3.10
C GLU A 29 -1.01 11.38 -3.28
N ASN A 30 -0.39 10.71 -2.32
CA ASN A 30 1.04 10.38 -2.31
C ASN A 30 1.37 8.87 -2.30
N CYS A 31 0.42 8.00 -2.67
CA CYS A 31 0.63 6.55 -2.67
C CYS A 31 1.18 6.01 -3.99
N ASP A 32 2.09 5.04 -3.91
CA ASP A 32 2.66 4.38 -5.09
C ASP A 32 1.62 3.47 -5.75
N ALA A 33 0.72 2.90 -4.95
CA ALA A 33 -0.39 2.11 -5.44
C ALA A 33 -1.68 2.30 -4.63
N VAL A 34 -2.80 2.06 -5.30
CA VAL A 34 -4.12 1.91 -4.68
C VAL A 34 -4.61 0.50 -4.98
N MET A 35 -4.92 -0.25 -3.93
CA MET A 35 -5.64 -1.50 -4.02
C MET A 35 -7.14 -1.22 -3.90
N VAL A 36 -7.89 -1.61 -4.92
CA VAL A 36 -9.33 -1.41 -5.00
C VAL A 36 -10.02 -2.77 -4.95
N SER A 37 -10.87 -2.95 -3.95
CA SER A 37 -11.78 -4.09 -3.88
C SER A 37 -13.06 -3.74 -4.64
N LEU A 38 -13.48 -4.60 -5.56
CA LEU A 38 -14.72 -4.48 -6.30
C LEU A 38 -15.79 -5.36 -5.67
N ARG A 39 -17.06 -4.96 -5.79
CA ARG A 39 -18.21 -5.69 -5.21
C ARG A 39 -18.30 -7.13 -5.69
N GLY A 40 -17.83 -7.43 -6.91
CA GLY A 40 -17.69 -8.81 -7.42
C GLY A 40 -16.61 -9.67 -6.73
N GLY A 41 -15.97 -9.19 -5.66
CA GLY A 41 -14.92 -9.91 -4.91
C GLY A 41 -13.54 -9.88 -5.56
N ARG A 42 -13.33 -8.99 -6.53
CA ARG A 42 -12.06 -8.85 -7.26
C ARG A 42 -11.22 -7.75 -6.65
N PHE A 43 -9.90 -7.93 -6.65
CA PHE A 43 -8.94 -6.92 -6.22
C PHE A 43 -8.16 -6.39 -7.42
N VAL A 44 -8.07 -5.06 -7.53
CA VAL A 44 -7.35 -4.37 -8.60
C VAL A 44 -6.30 -3.47 -7.97
N ILE A 45 -5.03 -3.72 -8.27
CA ILE A 45 -3.94 -2.85 -7.85
C ILE A 45 -3.65 -1.87 -8.99
N VAL A 46 -3.81 -0.59 -8.71
CA VAL A 46 -3.51 0.49 -9.65
C VAL A 46 -2.28 1.23 -9.14
N ARG A 47 -1.19 1.14 -9.89
CA ARG A 47 0.05 1.88 -9.61
C ARG A 47 -0.01 3.27 -10.21
N ARG A 48 0.69 4.23 -9.59
CA ARG A 48 0.78 5.62 -10.06
C ARG A 48 1.23 5.72 -11.53
N ASP A 49 2.33 5.05 -11.86
CA ASP A 49 2.98 5.10 -13.18
C ASP A 49 2.73 3.83 -14.01
N GLY A 50 1.72 3.04 -13.63
CA GLY A 50 1.39 1.77 -14.29
C GLY A 50 0.31 1.89 -15.36
N PRO A 51 0.13 0.86 -16.21
CA PRO A 51 -0.96 0.79 -17.16
C PRO A 51 -2.31 0.79 -16.43
N LYS A 52 -3.19 1.75 -16.75
CA LYS A 52 -4.53 1.87 -16.16
C LYS A 52 -5.46 0.84 -16.80
N ARG A 53 -5.81 -0.20 -16.05
CA ARG A 53 -6.76 -1.26 -16.47
C ARG A 53 -8.18 -1.03 -15.93
N MET A 54 -8.41 0.12 -15.30
CA MET A 54 -9.67 0.49 -14.67
C MET A 54 -9.92 1.98 -14.90
N PHE A 55 -11.19 2.34 -15.11
CA PHE A 55 -11.63 3.71 -15.37
C PHE A 55 -12.94 4.00 -14.63
N PRO A 56 -13.16 5.20 -14.09
CA PRO A 56 -14.48 5.58 -13.58
C PRO A 56 -15.53 5.65 -14.69
N VAL A 57 -16.79 5.42 -14.35
CA VAL A 57 -17.93 5.46 -15.29
C VAL A 57 -18.48 6.87 -15.48
N GLU A 58 -18.35 7.74 -14.47
CA GLU A 58 -18.94 9.08 -14.50
C GLU A 58 -18.21 10.06 -15.45
N PRO A 59 -18.96 11.02 -16.05
CA PRO A 59 -18.51 11.84 -17.19
C PRO A 59 -17.41 12.85 -16.84
N ILE A 60 -17.16 13.10 -15.55
CA ILE A 60 -15.99 13.85 -15.10
C ILE A 60 -14.97 12.78 -14.74
N CYS A 61 -13.91 12.65 -15.53
CA CYS A 61 -12.80 11.70 -15.37
C CYS A 61 -12.15 11.77 -13.98
N LYS A 62 -12.83 11.22 -12.97
CA LYS A 62 -12.41 11.13 -11.58
C LYS A 62 -11.11 10.33 -11.55
N ARG A 63 -10.09 10.77 -10.81
CA ARG A 63 -8.87 9.95 -10.76
C ARG A 63 -9.19 8.69 -9.98
N ILE A 64 -8.51 7.58 -10.29
CA ILE A 64 -8.63 6.33 -9.54
C ILE A 64 -8.40 6.56 -8.03
N ARG A 65 -7.53 7.51 -7.69
CA ARG A 65 -7.21 7.94 -6.32
C ARG A 65 -8.35 8.67 -5.62
N ASP A 66 -9.27 9.26 -6.37
CA ASP A 66 -10.41 9.99 -5.82
C ASP A 66 -11.64 9.06 -5.67
N LEU A 67 -11.54 7.81 -6.12
CA LEU A 67 -12.63 6.83 -6.01
C LEU A 67 -13.02 6.57 -4.55
N GLN A 68 -14.32 6.41 -4.34
CA GLN A 68 -14.93 6.11 -3.06
C GLN A 68 -15.68 4.77 -3.13
N PRO A 69 -15.91 4.10 -1.99
CA PRO A 69 -16.87 3.00 -1.91
C PRO A 69 -18.23 3.43 -2.47
N GLY A 70 -18.80 2.62 -3.36
CA GLY A 70 -20.05 2.91 -4.07
C GLY A 70 -19.87 3.48 -5.48
N ASP A 71 -18.68 3.99 -5.83
CA ASP A 71 -18.43 4.52 -7.16
C ASP A 71 -18.47 3.42 -8.23
N ALA A 72 -19.03 3.74 -9.40
CA ALA A 72 -19.05 2.85 -10.54
C ALA A 72 -17.77 2.98 -11.38
N VAL A 73 -17.17 1.84 -11.72
CA VAL A 73 -15.95 1.75 -12.52
C VAL A 73 -16.11 0.74 -13.65
N PHE A 74 -15.45 0.99 -14.77
CA PHE A 74 -15.21 0.00 -15.81
C PHE A 74 -13.93 -0.75 -15.53
N TYR A 75 -14.03 -2.07 -15.39
CA TYR A 75 -12.90 -2.98 -15.28
C TYR A 75 -13.03 -4.07 -16.34
N LYS A 76 -12.02 -4.20 -17.21
CA LYS A 76 -12.04 -5.15 -18.35
C LYS A 76 -13.32 -5.09 -19.20
N GLY A 77 -13.82 -3.87 -19.45
CA GLY A 77 -15.04 -3.65 -20.24
C GLY A 77 -16.35 -3.98 -19.52
N GLN A 78 -16.30 -4.39 -18.25
CA GLN A 78 -17.49 -4.64 -17.44
C GLN A 78 -17.68 -3.52 -16.41
N ARG A 79 -18.94 -3.15 -16.15
CA ARG A 79 -19.28 -2.20 -15.09
C ARG A 79 -19.26 -2.91 -13.75
N GLU A 80 -18.48 -2.38 -12.83
CA GLU A 80 -18.30 -2.85 -11.46
C GLU A 80 -18.51 -1.68 -10.49
N THR A 81 -18.61 -2.01 -9.20
CA THR A 81 -18.74 -1.02 -8.12
C THR A 81 -17.59 -1.18 -7.14
N VAL A 82 -16.98 -0.07 -6.75
CA VAL A 82 -15.95 -0.07 -5.71
C VAL A 82 -16.59 -0.44 -4.36
N HIS A 83 -16.03 -1.44 -3.69
CA HIS A 83 -16.46 -1.86 -2.36
C HIS A 83 -15.60 -1.23 -1.27
N SER A 84 -14.28 -1.26 -1.43
CA SER A 84 -13.33 -0.64 -0.50
C SER A 84 -12.03 -0.28 -1.21
N LEU A 85 -11.27 0.63 -0.62
CA LEU A 85 -9.95 1.04 -1.11
C LEU A 85 -8.93 0.97 0.01
N CYS A 86 -7.71 0.60 -0.34
CA CYS A 86 -6.55 0.62 0.53
C CYS A 86 -5.38 1.20 -0.25
N VAL A 87 -4.57 2.01 0.41
CA VAL A 87 -3.41 2.68 -0.17
C VAL A 87 -2.13 2.01 0.28
N TYR A 88 -1.17 1.91 -0.63
CA TYR A 88 0.16 1.35 -0.40
C TYR A 88 1.25 2.31 -0.88
#